data_AF-A0A971KD22-F1
#
_entry.id   AF-A0A971KD22-F1
#
_cell.length_a   1.000
_cell.length_b   1.000
_cell.length_c   1.000
_cell.angle_alpha   90.00
_cell.angle_beta   90.00
_cell.angle_gamma   90.00
#
_symmetry.space_group_name_H-M   'P 1'
#
loop_
_entity.id
_entity.type
_entity.pdbx_description
1 polymer ?
#
loop_
_entity_poly.entity_id
_entity_poly.type
_entity_poly.pdbx_seq_one_letter_code
_entity_poly.pdbx_strand_id
1 'polypeptide(L)'
;MEPFIISFWHDPPATLERYQELAECDFTLAASEAQTATEGMAVLDLCAQTGLKAMLIDPRITGAVDAHDGWQDEVKAAVADYRGHPALWGYYITDEPGYPLFEQLGAIHALLLEQDPSSVPYINLFPNYASNDRLGTVEYRRHVRRFCEVVKSVYLSYDHYAFFRDPRVPDLFRKPRDRS
;
A
#
# COMPACT_ATOMS: atom_id res chain seq x y z
N MET A 1 -16.71 -13.12 9.39
CA MET A 1 -16.18 -11.82 9.79
C MET A 1 -14.76 -11.78 9.28
N GLU A 2 -14.41 -10.83 8.41
CA GLU A 2 -13.03 -10.72 7.95
C GLU A 2 -12.14 -10.30 9.13
N PRO A 3 -10.95 -10.91 9.28
CA PRO A 3 -10.03 -10.57 10.37
C PRO A 3 -9.56 -9.10 10.22
N PHE A 4 -9.31 -8.46 11.35
CA PHE A 4 -8.73 -7.12 11.37
C PHE A 4 -7.31 -7.16 10.81
N ILE A 5 -6.96 -6.18 9.98
CA ILE A 5 -5.63 -6.14 9.33
C ILE A 5 -4.59 -5.65 10.35
N ILE A 6 -3.63 -6.52 10.65
CA ILE A 6 -2.42 -6.20 11.39
C ILE A 6 -1.26 -6.47 10.46
N SER A 7 -0.52 -5.41 10.13
CA SER A 7 0.59 -5.45 9.19
C SER A 7 1.77 -4.65 9.71
N PHE A 8 2.85 -4.66 8.95
CA PHE A 8 4.11 -4.00 9.22
C PHE A 8 4.69 -3.49 7.90
N TRP A 9 5.67 -2.60 7.99
CA TRP A 9 6.43 -2.13 6.83
C TRP A 9 7.85 -2.67 6.90
N HIS A 10 8.40 -3.02 5.74
CA HIS A 10 9.63 -3.77 5.53
C HIS A 10 9.54 -5.25 5.89
N ASP A 11 9.53 -6.06 4.84
CA ASP A 11 9.46 -7.51 4.94
C ASP A 11 10.71 -8.15 5.51
N PRO A 12 10.55 -9.19 6.37
CA PRO A 12 11.65 -10.09 6.63
C PRO A 12 12.01 -10.85 5.34
N PRO A 13 13.18 -11.52 5.30
CA PRO A 13 13.49 -12.41 4.17
C PRO A 13 12.34 -13.38 3.87
N ALA A 14 11.99 -13.54 2.59
CA ALA A 14 10.89 -14.37 2.13
C ALA A 14 11.18 -15.86 2.29
N THR A 15 11.09 -16.35 3.53
CA THR A 15 11.25 -17.76 3.89
C THR A 15 10.07 -18.22 4.74
N LEU A 16 9.77 -19.53 4.69
CA LEU A 16 8.68 -20.11 5.46
C LEU A 16 8.83 -19.87 6.96
N GLU A 17 10.05 -20.02 7.48
CA GLU A 17 10.34 -19.80 8.90
C GLU A 17 10.00 -18.37 9.34
N ARG A 18 10.37 -17.35 8.55
CA ARG A 18 10.06 -15.96 8.89
C ARG A 18 8.57 -15.67 8.81
N TYR A 19 7.87 -16.24 7.84
CA TYR A 19 6.42 -16.04 7.69
C TYR A 19 5.62 -16.80 8.76
N GLN A 20 6.15 -17.91 9.29
CA GLN A 20 5.61 -18.57 10.48
C GLN A 20 5.74 -17.68 11.71
N GLU A 21 6.91 -17.06 11.92
CA GLU A 21 7.08 -16.11 13.03
C GLU A 21 6.11 -14.92 12.93
N LEU A 22 5.87 -14.39 11.72
CA LEU A 22 4.88 -13.32 11.52
C LEU A 22 3.48 -13.76 11.98
N ALA A 23 3.05 -14.96 11.58
CA ALA A 23 1.76 -15.51 12.01
C ALA A 23 1.70 -15.77 13.52
N GLU A 24 2.79 -16.26 14.13
CA GLU A 24 2.92 -16.44 15.58
C GLU A 24 2.90 -15.11 16.35
N CYS A 25 3.27 -14.00 15.70
CA CYS A 25 3.18 -12.64 16.25
C CYS A 25 1.82 -11.97 16.00
N ASP A 26 0.81 -12.74 15.58
CA ASP A 26 -0.55 -12.27 15.29
C ASP A 26 -0.64 -11.24 14.13
N PHE A 27 0.37 -11.14 13.27
CA PHE A 27 0.20 -10.43 12.01
C PHE A 27 -0.78 -11.18 11.11
N THR A 28 -1.53 -10.44 10.30
CA THR A 28 -2.54 -11.02 9.40
C THR A 28 -2.25 -10.71 7.93
N LEU A 29 -1.37 -9.74 7.66
CA LEU A 29 -1.05 -9.25 6.33
C LEU A 29 0.44 -8.91 6.23
N ALA A 30 1.15 -9.51 5.26
CA ALA A 30 2.49 -9.09 4.85
C ALA A 30 2.39 -7.97 3.79
N ALA A 31 3.18 -6.90 3.94
CA ALA A 31 3.26 -5.81 2.97
C ALA A 31 4.58 -5.94 2.21
N SER A 32 4.52 -6.68 1.09
CA SER A 32 5.69 -7.33 0.52
C SER A 32 6.14 -6.71 -0.79
N GLU A 33 7.42 -6.38 -0.89
CA GLU A 33 8.05 -6.01 -2.15
C GLU A 33 8.26 -7.23 -3.03
N ALA A 34 7.83 -7.12 -4.29
CA ALA A 34 8.01 -8.14 -5.32
C ALA A 34 8.51 -7.46 -6.59
N GLN A 35 9.79 -7.61 -6.92
CA GLN A 35 10.36 -6.99 -8.12
C GLN A 35 9.98 -7.76 -9.39
N THR A 36 9.57 -9.03 -9.23
CA THR A 36 9.14 -9.90 -10.33
C THR A 36 7.90 -10.71 -9.95
N ALA A 37 7.19 -11.20 -10.97
CA ALA A 37 6.05 -12.10 -10.81
C ALA A 37 6.40 -13.36 -10.00
N THR A 38 7.60 -13.91 -10.21
CA THR A 38 8.08 -15.10 -9.49
C THR A 38 8.25 -14.82 -7.99
N GLU A 39 8.81 -13.66 -7.64
CA GLU A 39 8.96 -13.25 -6.23
C GLU A 39 7.59 -12.99 -5.59
N GLY A 40 6.69 -12.29 -6.28
CA GLY A 40 5.34 -12.02 -5.80
C GLY A 40 4.54 -13.32 -5.58
N MET A 41 4.66 -14.29 -6.48
CA MET A 41 4.01 -15.59 -6.30
C MET A 41 4.62 -16.38 -5.13
N ALA A 42 5.94 -16.34 -4.96
CA ALA A 42 6.59 -16.99 -3.84
C ALA A 42 6.11 -16.42 -2.49
N VAL A 43 5.98 -15.10 -2.38
CA VAL A 43 5.40 -14.44 -1.20
C VAL A 43 3.97 -14.90 -0.96
N LEU A 44 3.15 -14.91 -2.00
CA LEU A 44 1.75 -15.35 -1.92
C LEU A 44 1.64 -16.81 -1.45
N ASP A 45 2.49 -17.71 -1.95
CA ASP A 45 2.56 -19.11 -1.54
C ASP A 45 2.97 -19.26 -0.06
N LEU A 46 3.92 -18.44 0.41
CA LEU A 46 4.32 -18.42 1.83
C LEU A 46 3.18 -17.93 2.73
N CYS A 47 2.49 -16.86 2.32
CA CYS A 47 1.31 -16.37 3.03
C CYS A 47 0.20 -17.43 3.10
N ALA A 48 -0.09 -18.12 1.99
CA ALA A 48 -1.08 -19.18 1.96
C ALA A 48 -0.75 -20.33 2.92
N GLN A 49 0.52 -20.72 3.01
CA GLN A 49 0.98 -21.78 3.92
C GLN A 49 0.89 -21.42 5.40
N THR A 50 0.94 -20.13 5.73
CA THR A 50 0.99 -19.62 7.10
C THR A 50 -0.33 -19.00 7.56
N GLY A 51 -1.32 -18.92 6.67
CA GLY A 51 -2.62 -18.32 6.94
C GLY A 51 -2.62 -16.78 6.86
N LEU A 52 -1.49 -16.18 6.48
CA LEU A 52 -1.38 -14.75 6.22
C LEU A 52 -2.03 -14.39 4.88
N LYS A 53 -2.35 -13.10 4.74
CA LYS A 53 -2.60 -12.47 3.45
C LYS A 53 -1.37 -11.67 3.00
N ALA A 54 -1.31 -11.27 1.74
CA ALA A 54 -0.30 -10.36 1.23
C ALA A 54 -0.90 -9.16 0.48
N MET A 55 -0.35 -7.99 0.76
CA MET A 55 -0.42 -6.82 -0.11
C MET A 55 0.89 -6.75 -0.90
N LEU A 56 0.81 -6.82 -2.23
CA LEU A 56 2.00 -6.77 -3.07
C LEU A 56 2.36 -5.35 -3.47
N ILE A 57 3.65 -5.02 -3.34
CA ILE A 57 4.29 -3.81 -3.85
C ILE A 57 5.04 -4.23 -5.12
N ASP A 58 4.38 -4.09 -6.27
CA ASP A 58 4.91 -4.46 -7.58
C ASP A 58 5.29 -3.21 -8.38
N PRO A 59 6.51 -3.11 -8.93
CA PRO A 59 6.99 -1.91 -9.63
C PRO A 59 6.17 -1.56 -10.87
N ARG A 60 5.47 -2.53 -11.49
CA ARG A 60 4.56 -2.27 -12.62
C ARG A 60 3.32 -1.47 -12.19
N ILE A 61 2.91 -1.60 -10.94
CA ILE A 61 1.77 -0.87 -10.37
C ILE A 61 2.22 0.46 -9.78
N THR A 62 3.31 0.47 -9.01
CA THR A 62 3.82 1.72 -8.41
C THR A 62 4.39 2.67 -9.46
N GLY A 63 5.03 2.15 -10.51
CA GLY A 63 5.53 2.94 -11.64
C GLY A 63 4.41 3.58 -12.47
N ALA A 64 3.22 2.99 -12.50
CA ALA A 64 2.09 3.53 -13.25
C ALA A 64 1.63 4.92 -12.76
N VAL A 65 2.04 5.32 -11.55
CA VAL A 65 1.75 6.66 -10.99
C VAL A 65 2.35 7.77 -11.86
N ASP A 66 3.44 7.51 -12.59
CA ASP A 66 4.08 8.47 -13.48
C ASP A 66 3.32 8.68 -14.81
N ALA A 67 2.25 7.88 -15.04
CA ALA A 67 1.40 7.95 -16.23
C ALA A 67 2.15 7.80 -17.56
N HIS A 68 3.20 6.95 -17.60
CA HIS A 68 3.97 6.66 -18.80
C HIS A 68 3.18 5.84 -19.82
N ASP A 69 3.54 5.95 -21.10
CA ASP A 69 2.91 5.14 -22.15
C ASP A 69 3.04 3.65 -21.85
N GLY A 70 1.91 2.92 -21.89
CA GLY A 70 1.86 1.48 -21.64
C GLY A 70 1.61 1.08 -20.18
N TRP A 71 1.49 2.02 -19.24
CA TRP A 71 1.25 1.72 -17.82
C TRP A 71 0.02 0.81 -17.61
N GLN A 72 -1.04 0.96 -18.42
CA GLN A 72 -2.25 0.13 -18.29
C GLN A 72 -1.97 -1.34 -18.57
N ASP A 73 -1.13 -1.64 -19.56
CA ASP A 73 -0.81 -3.00 -19.94
C ASP A 73 0.13 -3.65 -18.92
N GLU A 74 1.03 -2.87 -18.32
CA GLU A 74 1.88 -3.30 -17.20
C GLU A 74 1.06 -3.63 -15.94
N VAL A 75 0.10 -2.77 -15.57
CA VAL A 75 -0.83 -3.03 -14.46
C VAL A 75 -1.66 -4.28 -14.73
N LYS A 76 -2.22 -4.44 -15.94
CA LYS A 76 -2.97 -5.65 -16.32
C LYS A 76 -2.10 -6.90 -16.27
N ALA A 77 -0.84 -6.81 -16.69
CA ALA A 77 0.11 -7.93 -16.61
C ALA A 77 0.37 -8.31 -15.14
N ALA A 78 0.61 -7.34 -14.26
CA ALA A 78 0.76 -7.60 -12.82
C ALA A 78 -0.48 -8.26 -12.22
N VAL A 79 -1.68 -7.75 -12.52
CA VAL A 79 -2.93 -8.37 -12.05
C VAL A 79 -3.08 -9.79 -12.59
N ALA A 80 -2.77 -10.04 -13.85
CA ALA A 80 -2.87 -11.37 -14.45
C ALA A 80 -1.98 -12.41 -13.77
N ASP A 81 -0.81 -12.01 -13.25
CA ASP A 81 0.11 -12.90 -12.54
C ASP A 81 -0.43 -13.35 -11.17
N TYR A 82 -1.20 -12.50 -10.48
CA TYR A 82 -1.54 -12.71 -9.06
C TYR A 82 -3.03 -12.95 -8.79
N ARG A 83 -3.92 -12.46 -9.66
CA ARG A 83 -5.37 -12.50 -9.41
C ARG A 83 -5.87 -13.91 -9.15
N GLY A 84 -6.78 -14.05 -8.20
CA GLY A 84 -7.35 -15.34 -7.79
C GLY A 84 -6.46 -16.17 -6.88
N HIS A 85 -5.24 -15.72 -6.56
CA HIS A 85 -4.44 -16.37 -5.52
C HIS A 85 -5.12 -16.19 -4.15
N PRO A 86 -5.37 -17.26 -3.36
CA PRO A 86 -6.16 -17.18 -2.14
C PRO A 86 -5.52 -16.31 -1.04
N ALA A 87 -4.20 -16.10 -1.07
CA ALA A 87 -3.51 -15.23 -0.12
C ALA A 87 -3.43 -13.76 -0.56
N LEU A 88 -3.80 -13.42 -1.80
CA LEU A 88 -3.78 -12.04 -2.26
C LEU A 88 -4.86 -11.24 -1.53
N TRP A 89 -4.47 -10.12 -0.93
CA TRP A 89 -5.39 -9.15 -0.34
C TRP A 89 -5.48 -7.88 -1.19
N GLY A 90 -4.38 -7.44 -1.78
CA GLY A 90 -4.38 -6.20 -2.53
C GLY A 90 -3.05 -5.82 -3.15
N TYR A 91 -3.07 -4.68 -3.82
CA TYR A 91 -1.93 -4.08 -4.50
C TYR A 91 -1.66 -2.70 -3.92
N TYR A 92 -0.43 -2.47 -3.51
CA TYR A 92 0.01 -1.14 -3.12
C TYR A 92 0.22 -0.27 -4.37
N ILE A 93 -0.38 0.92 -4.39
CA ILE A 93 -0.23 1.89 -5.48
C ILE A 93 0.81 2.95 -5.09
N THR A 94 0.59 3.67 -3.99
CA THR A 94 1.46 4.78 -3.58
C THR A 94 1.23 5.20 -2.13
N ASP A 95 2.18 5.98 -1.61
CA ASP A 95 2.19 6.56 -0.27
C ASP A 95 2.21 8.07 -0.37
N GLU A 96 1.45 8.70 0.52
CA GLU A 96 1.36 10.15 0.69
C GLU A 96 1.24 10.95 -0.64
N PRO A 97 0.24 10.68 -1.51
CA PRO A 97 0.14 11.40 -2.78
C PRO A 97 -0.40 12.82 -2.62
N GLY A 98 0.15 13.76 -3.38
CA GLY A 98 -0.40 15.11 -3.53
C GLY A 98 -1.58 15.16 -4.52
N TYR A 99 -2.38 16.23 -4.44
CA TYR A 99 -3.55 16.44 -5.31
C TYR A 99 -3.31 16.24 -6.83
N PRO A 100 -2.17 16.70 -7.42
CA PRO A 100 -1.93 16.54 -8.85
C PRO A 100 -1.93 15.09 -9.36
N LEU A 101 -1.66 14.12 -8.48
CA LEU A 101 -1.61 12.70 -8.85
C LEU A 101 -3.01 12.05 -8.87
N PHE A 102 -4.04 12.68 -8.29
CA PHE A 102 -5.30 11.99 -7.99
C PHE A 102 -6.04 11.48 -9.22
N GLU A 103 -5.99 12.19 -10.35
CA GLU A 103 -6.64 11.71 -11.58
C GLU A 103 -5.99 10.40 -12.07
N GLN A 104 -4.65 10.33 -12.05
CA GLN A 104 -3.92 9.12 -12.42
C GLN A 104 -4.17 7.99 -11.41
N LEU A 105 -4.17 8.29 -10.10
CA LEU A 105 -4.48 7.31 -9.07
C LEU A 105 -5.90 6.76 -9.19
N GLY A 106 -6.87 7.61 -9.55
CA GLY A 106 -8.24 7.18 -9.84
C GLY A 106 -8.31 6.25 -11.05
N ALA A 107 -7.52 6.50 -12.10
CA ALA A 107 -7.43 5.60 -13.26
C ALA A 107 -6.82 4.24 -12.89
N ILE A 108 -5.72 4.20 -12.13
CA ILE A 108 -5.09 2.96 -11.66
C ILE A 108 -6.06 2.18 -10.75
N HIS A 109 -6.68 2.87 -9.79
CA HIS A 109 -7.62 2.27 -8.85
C HIS A 109 -8.83 1.66 -9.57
N ALA A 110 -9.40 2.36 -10.55
CA ALA A 110 -10.50 1.85 -11.36
C ALA A 110 -10.08 0.62 -12.19
N LEU A 111 -8.91 0.65 -12.82
CA LEU A 111 -8.40 -0.47 -13.61
C LEU A 111 -8.15 -1.71 -12.74
N LEU A 112 -7.57 -1.55 -11.55
CA LEU A 112 -7.33 -2.65 -10.62
C LEU A 112 -8.65 -3.31 -10.20
N LEU A 113 -9.68 -2.52 -9.85
CA LEU A 113 -11.00 -3.07 -9.51
C LEU A 113 -11.73 -3.71 -10.70
N GLU A 114 -11.49 -3.23 -11.93
CA GLU A 114 -12.04 -3.85 -13.14
C GLU A 114 -11.41 -5.22 -13.38
N GLN A 115 -10.09 -5.36 -13.19
CA GLN A 115 -9.35 -6.59 -13.48
C GLN A 115 -9.39 -7.62 -12.34
N ASP A 116 -9.45 -7.16 -11.09
CA ASP A 116 -9.55 -7.98 -9.88
C ASP A 116 -10.42 -7.28 -8.82
N PRO A 117 -11.75 -7.41 -8.89
CA PRO A 117 -12.68 -6.77 -7.95
C PRO A 117 -12.60 -7.33 -6.52
N SER A 118 -11.86 -8.43 -6.31
CA SER A 118 -11.69 -9.04 -4.98
C SER A 118 -10.48 -8.51 -4.21
N SER A 119 -9.56 -7.82 -4.90
CA SER A 119 -8.34 -7.27 -4.32
C SER A 119 -8.50 -5.78 -3.99
N VAL A 120 -7.75 -5.31 -2.99
CA VAL A 120 -7.75 -3.91 -2.56
C VAL A 120 -6.66 -3.11 -3.31
N PRO A 121 -7.01 -2.06 -4.07
CA PRO A 121 -6.03 -1.09 -4.57
C PRO A 121 -5.72 -0.10 -3.44
N TYR A 122 -4.59 -0.29 -2.77
CA TYR A 122 -4.22 0.41 -1.55
C TYR A 122 -3.42 1.68 -1.81
N ILE A 123 -3.85 2.78 -1.21
CA ILE A 123 -3.17 4.08 -1.19
C ILE A 123 -3.14 4.57 0.26
N ASN A 124 -1.98 4.98 0.74
CA ASN A 124 -1.85 5.62 2.05
C ASN A 124 -1.80 7.14 1.87
N LEU A 125 -2.64 7.90 2.59
CA LEU A 125 -2.67 9.36 2.50
C LEU A 125 -1.73 10.02 3.51
N PHE A 126 -1.34 11.25 3.18
CA PHE A 126 -0.72 12.14 4.15
C PHE A 126 -1.54 12.23 5.45
N PRO A 127 -0.87 12.35 6.60
CA PRO A 127 -1.53 12.71 7.85
C PRO A 127 -1.96 14.18 7.85
N ASN A 128 -2.84 14.54 8.80
CA ASN A 128 -3.42 15.89 8.90
C ASN A 128 -2.43 17.03 9.23
N TYR A 129 -1.15 16.72 9.40
CA TYR A 129 -0.07 17.66 9.68
C TYR A 129 0.95 17.79 8.54
N ALA A 130 0.65 17.25 7.36
CA ALA A 130 1.42 17.53 6.15
C ALA A 130 1.31 19.00 5.74
N SER A 131 2.37 19.54 5.10
CA SER A 131 2.38 20.92 4.61
C SER A 131 1.49 21.10 3.39
N ASN A 132 0.96 22.31 3.19
CA ASN A 132 0.12 22.64 2.04
C ASN A 132 0.81 22.36 0.69
N ASP A 133 2.12 22.59 0.60
CA ASP A 133 2.90 22.31 -0.61
C ASP A 133 2.88 20.82 -0.97
N ARG A 134 3.00 19.94 0.03
CA ARG A 134 2.92 18.48 -0.17
C ARG A 134 1.51 18.02 -0.53
N LEU A 135 0.49 18.64 0.07
CA LEU A 135 -0.91 18.32 -0.21
C LEU A 135 -1.35 18.74 -1.63
N GLY A 136 -0.67 19.71 -2.24
CA GLY A 136 -1.11 20.34 -3.50
C GLY A 136 -2.42 21.13 -3.34
N THR A 137 -2.77 21.51 -2.11
CA THR A 137 -3.97 22.27 -1.74
C THR A 137 -3.76 23.00 -0.42
N VAL A 138 -4.60 24.01 -0.15
CA VAL A 138 -4.47 24.90 1.02
C VAL A 138 -5.00 24.32 2.33
N GLU A 139 -5.81 23.25 2.28
CA GLU A 139 -6.44 22.67 3.47
C GLU A 139 -6.54 21.14 3.40
N TYR A 140 -6.18 20.46 4.50
CA TYR A 140 -6.21 19.00 4.61
C TYR A 140 -7.60 18.39 4.36
N ARG A 141 -8.66 19.01 4.88
CA ARG A 141 -10.04 18.53 4.63
C ARG A 141 -10.40 18.55 3.15
N ARG A 142 -9.91 19.54 2.41
CA ARG A 142 -10.11 19.63 0.96
C ARG A 142 -9.31 18.56 0.23
N HIS A 143 -8.09 18.26 0.68
CA HIS A 143 -7.28 17.16 0.17
C HIS A 143 -8.02 15.81 0.28
N VAL A 144 -8.46 15.45 1.49
CA VAL A 144 -9.19 14.18 1.73
C VAL A 144 -10.49 14.11 0.94
N ARG A 145 -11.29 15.19 0.93
CA ARG A 145 -12.54 15.22 0.14
C ARG A 145 -12.26 14.95 -1.34
N ARG A 146 -11.26 15.64 -1.90
CA ARG A 146 -10.94 15.53 -3.32
C ARG A 146 -10.36 14.16 -3.67
N PHE A 147 -9.61 13.54 -2.76
CA PHE A 147 -9.18 12.15 -2.89
C PHE A 147 -10.38 11.21 -3.00
N CYS A 148 -11.34 11.31 -2.07
CA CYS A 148 -12.55 10.48 -2.10
C CYS A 148 -13.38 10.71 -3.38
N GLU A 149 -13.50 11.95 -3.86
CA GLU A 149 -14.27 12.29 -5.06
C GLU A 149 -13.64 11.76 -6.36
N VAL A 150 -12.31 11.89 -6.49
CA VAL A 150 -11.57 11.59 -7.72
C VAL A 150 -11.13 10.13 -7.76
N VAL A 151 -10.43 9.67 -6.72
CA VAL A 151 -9.86 8.32 -6.67
C VAL A 151 -10.93 7.28 -6.38
N LYS A 152 -11.99 7.66 -5.66
CA LYS A 152 -13.08 6.76 -5.24
C LYS A 152 -12.55 5.50 -4.56
N SER A 153 -11.57 5.70 -3.68
CA SER A 153 -10.90 4.57 -3.02
C SER A 153 -11.85 3.77 -2.14
N VAL A 154 -11.70 2.45 -2.14
CA VAL A 154 -12.44 1.52 -1.28
C VAL A 154 -11.96 1.55 0.18
N TYR A 155 -10.75 2.05 0.43
CA TYR A 155 -10.17 2.23 1.76
C TYR A 155 -9.64 3.65 1.93
N LEU A 156 -9.88 4.23 3.11
CA LEU A 156 -9.22 5.47 3.51
C LEU A 156 -8.14 5.13 4.54
N SER A 157 -6.87 5.22 4.12
CA SER A 157 -5.71 4.96 4.97
C SER A 157 -4.88 6.23 5.14
N TYR A 158 -4.30 6.41 6.33
CA TYR A 158 -3.37 7.49 6.64
C TYR A 158 -2.58 7.15 7.91
N ASP A 159 -1.38 7.69 8.01
CA ASP A 159 -0.52 7.49 9.18
C ASP A 159 -1.01 8.27 10.41
N HIS A 160 -0.93 7.65 11.59
CA HIS A 160 -1.13 8.33 12.86
C HIS A 160 -0.01 8.02 13.86
N TYR A 161 1.04 8.85 13.85
CA TYR A 161 2.14 8.70 14.79
C TYR A 161 1.86 9.45 16.11
N ALA A 162 1.14 8.82 17.04
CA ALA A 162 0.70 9.41 18.30
C ALA A 162 1.83 9.93 19.21
N PHE A 163 3.02 9.34 19.12
CA PHE A 163 4.14 9.62 20.03
C PHE A 163 5.07 10.76 19.59
N PHE A 164 4.86 11.35 18.40
CA PHE A 164 5.75 12.40 17.89
C PHE A 164 5.58 13.77 18.56
N ARG A 165 4.46 14.00 19.26
CA ARG A 165 4.14 15.30 19.87
C ARG A 165 4.32 15.34 21.38
N ASP A 166 4.70 14.21 22.00
CA ASP A 166 4.95 14.18 23.43
C ASP A 166 6.45 14.33 23.71
N PRO A 167 6.90 15.43 24.34
CA PRO A 167 8.31 15.67 24.63
C PRO A 167 8.91 14.64 25.61
N ARG A 168 8.09 13.78 26.22
CA ARG A 168 8.51 12.69 27.11
C ARG A 168 8.84 11.39 26.36
N VAL A 169 8.63 11.35 25.05
CA VAL A 169 8.87 10.15 24.25
C VAL A 169 10.36 10.02 23.92
N PRO A 170 10.99 8.85 24.18
CA PRO A 170 12.40 8.60 23.87
C PRO A 170 12.76 8.82 22.40
N ASP A 171 14.02 9.17 22.12
CA ASP A 171 14.52 9.46 20.77
C ASP A 171 14.30 8.32 19.75
N LEU A 172 14.12 7.09 20.22
CA LEU A 172 13.81 5.90 19.41
C LEU A 172 12.52 6.06 18.57
N PHE A 173 11.57 6.89 18.99
CA PHE A 173 10.29 7.08 18.30
C PHE A 173 10.25 8.35 17.42
N ARG A 174 11.41 9.01 17.19
CA ARG A 174 11.50 10.18 16.32
C ARG A 174 11.93 9.73 14.92
N LYS A 175 11.18 10.14 13.87
CA LYS A 175 11.57 9.92 12.47
C LYS A 175 12.99 10.49 12.28
N PRO A 176 13.92 9.75 11.65
CA PRO A 176 15.19 10.31 11.25
C PRO A 176 14.93 11.58 10.45
N ARG A 177 15.55 12.70 10.83
CA ARG A 177 15.53 13.87 9.94
C ARG A 177 16.20 13.43 8.65
N ASP A 178 15.52 13.59 7.51
CA ASP A 178 16.15 13.43 6.21
C ASP A 178 17.48 14.19 6.27
N ARG A 179 18.59 13.45 6.15
CA ARG A 179 19.88 14.07 5.93
C ARG A 179 19.82 14.56 4.48
N SER A 180 19.55 15.85 4.34
CA SER A 180 19.74 16.62 3.11
C SER A 180 21.12 16.39 2.51
#